data_AF-A0A6N3EAT4-F1
#
_entry.id   AF-A0A6N3EAT4-F1
#
_cell.length_a   1.000
_cell.length_b   1.000
_cell.length_c   1.000
_cell.angle_alpha   90.00
_cell.angle_beta   90.00
_cell.angle_gamma   90.00
#
_symmetry.space_group_name_H-M   'P 1'
#
loop_
_entity.id
_entity.type
_entity.pdbx_description
1 polymer ?
#
loop_
_entity_poly.entity_id
_entity_poly.type
_entity_poly.pdbx_seq_one_letter_code
_entity_poly.pdbx_strand_id
1 'polypeptide(L)'
;MKAQYPYRTKNGKKYYYWTYKDVFDKTREESSPTVSGLEEKIKKRQQLLALGVNSPDSTFEDYLYQFLTTVHFLKLKPRSKERYLCTFNKKLKGTPLGQMKMKQLTVDAIQTFYNQLFDVKQS
;
A
#
# COMPACT_ATOMS: atom_id res chain seq x y z
N MET A 1 -26.00 -17.19 -9.99
CA MET A 1 -26.14 -16.05 -10.92
C MET A 1 -24.76 -15.60 -11.35
N LYS A 2 -24.42 -15.63 -12.66
CA LYS A 2 -23.13 -15.10 -13.14
C LYS A 2 -23.20 -13.58 -13.06
N ALA A 3 -22.36 -12.95 -12.25
CA ALA A 3 -22.26 -11.49 -12.20
C ALA A 3 -21.80 -11.00 -13.58
N GLN A 4 -22.70 -10.38 -14.34
CA GLN A 4 -22.39 -9.88 -15.67
C GLN A 4 -21.74 -8.50 -15.52
N TYR A 5 -20.41 -8.50 -15.45
CA TYR A 5 -19.63 -7.26 -15.35
C TYR A 5 -19.88 -6.37 -16.59
N PRO A 6 -19.97 -5.03 -16.41
CA PRO A 6 -20.02 -4.12 -17.53
C PRO A 6 -18.73 -4.22 -18.34
N TYR A 7 -18.82 -3.90 -19.64
CA TYR A 7 -17.67 -3.94 -20.54
C TYR A 7 -17.62 -2.70 -21.43
N ARG A 8 -16.41 -2.42 -21.94
CA ARG A 8 -16.15 -1.38 -22.92
C ARG A 8 -15.25 -1.92 -24.02
N THR A 9 -15.38 -1.34 -25.22
CA THR A 9 -14.50 -1.66 -26.34
C THR A 9 -13.43 -0.58 -26.45
N LYS A 10 -12.16 -0.97 -26.43
CA LYS A 10 -11.01 -0.09 -26.62
C LYS A 10 -10.11 -0.68 -27.69
N ASN A 11 -9.85 0.06 -28.76
CA ASN A 11 -9.07 -0.39 -29.92
C ASN A 11 -9.55 -1.74 -30.49
N GLY A 12 -10.87 -1.90 -30.64
CA GLY A 12 -11.48 -3.13 -31.17
C GLY A 12 -11.50 -4.34 -30.20
N LYS A 13 -10.91 -4.22 -29.01
CA LYS A 13 -10.89 -5.29 -27.99
C LYS A 13 -11.89 -5.01 -26.87
N LYS A 14 -12.62 -6.05 -26.46
CA LYS A 14 -13.58 -6.02 -25.35
C LYS A 14 -12.84 -6.11 -24.01
N TYR A 15 -13.17 -5.22 -23.08
CA TYR A 15 -12.65 -5.21 -21.71
C TYR A 15 -13.79 -5.12 -20.71
N TYR A 16 -13.88 -6.09 -19.81
CA TYR A 16 -14.75 -6.03 -18.65
C TYR A 16 -14.10 -5.16 -17.57
N TYR A 17 -14.90 -4.45 -16.79
CA TYR A 17 -14.39 -3.60 -15.73
C TYR A 17 -15.24 -3.64 -14.46
N TRP A 18 -14.61 -3.26 -13.34
CA TRP A 18 -15.23 -3.12 -12.05
C TRP A 18 -14.70 -1.87 -11.36
N THR A 19 -15.60 -1.05 -10.82
CA THR A 19 -15.26 0.18 -10.10
C THR A 19 -15.42 0.00 -8.60
N TYR A 20 -14.60 0.71 -7.84
CA TYR A 20 -14.64 0.73 -6.38
C TYR A 20 -14.17 2.07 -5.83
N LYS A 21 -14.56 2.39 -4.60
CA LYS A 21 -13.99 3.52 -3.86
C LYS A 21 -12.75 3.06 -3.10
N ASP A 22 -11.65 3.79 -3.24
CA ASP A 22 -10.49 3.62 -2.36
C ASP A 22 -10.77 4.25 -0.98
N VAL A 23 -9.84 4.09 -0.03
CA VAL A 23 -10.01 4.65 1.33
C VAL A 23 -10.07 6.18 1.37
N PHE A 24 -9.77 6.86 0.25
CA PHE A 24 -9.87 8.31 0.10
C PHE A 24 -11.15 8.72 -0.65
N ASP A 25 -12.10 7.79 -0.77
CA ASP A 25 -13.37 7.95 -1.50
C ASP A 25 -13.19 8.30 -2.99
N LYS A 26 -12.03 8.00 -3.58
CA LYS A 26 -11.80 8.18 -5.02
C LYS A 26 -12.24 6.94 -5.79
N THR A 27 -12.94 7.17 -6.89
CA THR A 27 -13.35 6.09 -7.79
C THR A 27 -12.14 5.55 -8.56
N ARG A 28 -11.88 4.25 -8.41
CA ARG A 28 -10.86 3.49 -9.13
C ARG A 28 -11.53 2.41 -9.97
N GLU A 29 -10.80 1.88 -10.94
CA GLU A 29 -11.28 0.85 -11.86
C GLU A 29 -10.23 -0.23 -12.07
N GLU A 30 -10.66 -1.49 -12.00
CA GLU A 30 -9.91 -2.64 -12.51
C GLU A 30 -10.56 -3.11 -13.82
N SER A 31 -9.74 -3.50 -14.80
CA SER A 31 -10.25 -4.01 -16.08
C SER A 31 -9.48 -5.21 -16.61
N SER A 32 -10.14 -6.07 -17.39
CA SER A 32 -9.56 -7.27 -17.98
C SER A 32 -10.29 -7.66 -19.28
N PRO A 33 -9.60 -8.26 -20.28
CA PRO A 33 -10.24 -8.79 -21.48
C PRO A 33 -11.21 -9.96 -21.20
N THR A 34 -11.00 -10.70 -20.11
CA THR A 34 -11.81 -11.86 -19.71
C THR A 34 -12.47 -11.62 -18.35
N VAL A 35 -13.65 -12.23 -18.16
CA VAL A 35 -14.37 -12.18 -16.88
C VAL A 35 -13.55 -12.84 -15.76
N SER A 36 -12.95 -14.00 -16.01
CA SER A 36 -12.11 -14.70 -15.02
C SER A 36 -10.91 -13.85 -14.58
N GLY A 37 -10.23 -13.19 -15.53
CA GLY A 37 -9.12 -12.30 -15.20
C GLY A 37 -9.56 -11.04 -14.45
N LEU A 38 -10.81 -10.59 -14.65
CA LEU A 38 -11.37 -9.50 -13.86
C LEU A 38 -11.67 -9.97 -12.43
N GLU A 39 -12.27 -11.15 -12.26
CA GLU A 39 -12.59 -11.74 -10.95
C GLU A 39 -11.33 -11.95 -10.09
N GLU A 40 -10.23 -12.43 -10.67
CA GLU A 40 -8.94 -12.53 -9.97
C GLU A 40 -8.43 -11.17 -9.50
N LYS A 41 -8.51 -10.15 -10.35
CA LYS A 41 -8.11 -8.78 -9.99
C LYS A 41 -8.99 -8.21 -8.88
N ILE A 42 -10.30 -8.44 -8.94
CA ILE A 42 -11.25 -8.03 -7.90
C ILE A 42 -10.91 -8.72 -6.58
N LYS A 43 -10.71 -10.05 -6.59
CA LYS A 43 -10.38 -10.82 -5.38
C LYS A 43 -9.10 -10.31 -4.74
N LYS A 44 -8.04 -10.10 -5.54
CA LYS A 44 -6.78 -9.53 -5.07
C LYS A 44 -6.96 -8.12 -4.52
N ARG A 45 -7.76 -7.28 -5.19
CA ARG A 45 -8.03 -5.91 -4.76
C ARG A 45 -8.81 -5.87 -3.43
N GLN A 46 -9.82 -6.70 -3.28
CA GLN A 46 -10.60 -6.82 -2.05
C GLN A 46 -9.74 -7.30 -0.87
N GLN A 47 -8.84 -8.27 -1.09
CA GLN A 47 -7.87 -8.69 -0.08
C GLN A 47 -6.93 -7.54 0.33
N LEU A 48 -6.43 -6.77 -0.63
CA LEU A 48 -5.58 -5.61 -0.35
C LEU A 48 -6.33 -4.50 0.41
N LEU A 49 -7.57 -4.22 0.03
CA LEU A 49 -8.43 -3.26 0.74
C LEU A 49 -8.72 -3.71 2.18
N ALA A 50 -8.98 -5.00 2.40
CA ALA A 50 -9.16 -5.56 3.74
C ALA A 50 -7.92 -5.42 4.63
N LEU A 51 -6.73 -5.41 4.02
CA LEU A 51 -5.44 -5.19 4.69
C LEU A 51 -5.03 -3.70 4.78
N GLY A 52 -5.86 -2.77 4.28
CA GLY A 52 -5.54 -1.33 4.26
C GLY A 52 -4.48 -0.91 3.23
N VAL A 53 -4.13 -1.78 2.28
CA VAL A 53 -3.08 -1.54 1.27
C VAL A 53 -3.70 -1.00 -0.02
N ASN A 54 -3.51 0.30 -0.29
CA ASN A 54 -4.14 0.97 -1.44
C ASN A 54 -3.41 0.78 -2.78
N SER A 55 -2.11 0.43 -2.77
CA SER A 55 -1.36 0.17 -4.00
C SER A 55 -0.46 -1.07 -3.89
N PRO A 56 -0.51 -2.00 -4.86
CA PRO A 56 0.38 -3.16 -4.93
C PRO A 56 1.85 -2.79 -5.18
N ASP A 57 2.15 -1.51 -5.41
CA ASP A 57 3.49 -0.96 -5.58
C ASP A 57 3.90 0.03 -4.48
N SER A 58 3.07 0.25 -3.45
CA SER A 58 3.47 1.10 -2.32
C SER A 58 4.69 0.51 -1.63
N THR A 59 5.65 1.38 -1.31
CA THR A 59 6.77 1.02 -0.44
C THR A 59 6.34 1.02 1.03
N PHE A 60 7.17 0.43 1.89
CA PHE A 60 6.95 0.44 3.34
C PHE A 60 6.98 1.87 3.90
N GLU A 61 7.87 2.73 3.39
CA GLU A 61 7.92 4.13 3.83
C GLU A 61 6.67 4.92 3.41
N ASP A 62 6.14 4.69 2.20
CA ASP A 62 4.89 5.31 1.75
C ASP A 62 3.72 4.93 2.65
N TYR A 63 3.60 3.62 2.92
CA TYR A 63 2.55 3.08 3.77
C TYR A 63 2.66 3.63 5.20
N LEU A 64 3.85 3.58 5.80
CA LEU A 64 4.04 4.03 7.18
C LEU A 64 3.82 5.54 7.32
N TYR A 65 4.27 6.34 6.35
CA TYR A 65 4.00 7.78 6.35
C TYR A 65 2.50 8.10 6.27
N GLN A 66 1.77 7.40 5.40
CA GLN A 66 0.31 7.55 5.33
C GLN A 66 -0.36 7.12 6.64
N PHE A 67 0.00 5.97 7.21
CA PHE A 67 -0.52 5.52 8.49
C PHE A 67 -0.27 6.56 9.61
N LEU A 68 0.97 7.07 9.70
CA LEU A 68 1.33 8.06 10.70
C LEU A 68 0.45 9.31 10.58
N THR A 69 0.34 9.87 9.38
CA THR A 69 -0.33 11.17 9.15
C THR A 69 -1.86 11.09 9.16
N THR A 70 -2.44 9.99 8.67
CA THR A 70 -3.89 9.84 8.50
C THR A 70 -4.59 9.16 9.68
N VAL A 71 -3.88 8.27 10.40
CA VAL A 71 -4.46 7.48 11.49
C VAL A 71 -3.82 7.85 12.82
N HIS A 72 -2.50 7.67 12.95
CA HIS A 72 -1.81 7.78 14.24
C HIS A 72 -1.83 9.21 14.80
N PHE A 73 -1.69 10.21 13.94
CA PHE A 73 -1.57 11.61 14.34
C PHE A 73 -2.90 12.26 14.75
N LEU A 74 -4.05 11.62 14.54
CA LEU A 74 -5.37 12.20 14.84
C LEU A 74 -5.52 12.61 16.31
N LYS A 75 -4.92 11.83 17.22
CA LYS A 75 -5.07 12.02 18.68
C LYS A 75 -3.80 12.51 19.38
N LEU A 76 -2.75 12.82 18.62
CA LEU A 76 -1.45 13.19 19.18
C LEU A 76 -1.27 14.70 19.28
N LYS A 77 -0.54 15.13 20.32
CA LYS A 77 -0.07 16.52 20.45
C LYS A 77 1.00 16.81 19.39
N PRO A 78 1.16 18.07 18.93
CA PRO A 78 2.11 18.45 17.87
C PRO A 78 3.53 17.93 18.09
N ARG A 79 4.09 18.12 19.29
CA ARG A 79 5.44 17.65 19.67
C ARG A 79 5.62 16.13 19.52
N SER A 80 4.56 15.36 19.78
CA SER A 80 4.59 13.91 19.62
C SER A 80 4.59 13.54 18.13
N LYS A 81 3.80 14.23 17.29
CA LYS A 81 3.80 14.04 15.83
C LYS A 81 5.18 14.32 15.25
N GLU A 82 5.82 15.42 15.65
CA GLU A 82 7.18 15.78 15.24
C GLU A 82 8.20 14.70 15.60
N ARG A 83 8.11 14.13 16.81
CA ARG A 83 9.02 13.04 17.23
C ARG A 83 8.89 11.81 16.34
N TYR A 84 7.66 11.43 15.97
CA TYR A 84 7.44 10.33 15.03
C TYR A 84 7.98 10.65 13.64
N LEU A 85 7.69 11.83 13.08
CA LEU A 85 8.20 12.24 11.77
C LEU A 85 9.73 12.32 11.75
N CYS A 86 10.34 12.86 12.79
CA CYS A 86 11.79 12.95 12.93
C CYS A 86 12.42 11.56 12.94
N THR A 87 11.82 10.61 13.66
CA THR A 87 12.30 9.22 13.69
C THR A 87 12.14 8.56 12.32
N PHE A 88 10.98 8.69 11.69
CA PHE A 88 10.71 8.18 10.34
C PHE A 88 11.73 8.71 9.33
N ASN A 89 11.91 10.03 9.25
CA ASN A 89 12.81 10.68 8.31
C ASN A 89 14.28 10.32 8.55
N LYS A 90 14.71 10.23 9.82
CA LYS A 90 16.12 9.97 10.15
C LYS A 90 16.50 8.50 10.06
N LYS A 91 15.56 7.60 10.34
CA LYS A 91 15.86 6.18 10.56
C LYS A 91 15.33 5.28 9.47
N LEU A 92 14.20 5.59 8.84
CA LEU A 92 13.54 4.68 7.90
C LEU A 92 13.52 5.20 6.46
N LYS A 93 13.27 6.50 6.26
CA LYS A 93 13.10 7.08 4.93
C LYS A 93 14.38 6.90 4.09
N GLY A 94 14.22 6.40 2.87
CA GLY A 94 15.32 6.15 1.93
C GLY A 94 16.16 4.93 2.27
N THR A 95 15.86 4.19 3.34
CA THR A 95 16.57 2.94 3.65
C THR A 95 16.08 1.78 2.77
N PRO A 96 16.87 0.70 2.64
CA PRO A 96 16.43 -0.49 1.89
C PRO A 96 15.10 -1.06 2.38
N LEU A 97 14.86 -1.06 3.70
CA LEU A 97 13.58 -1.46 4.27
C LEU A 97 12.46 -0.48 3.90
N GLY A 98 12.72 0.83 3.99
CA GLY A 98 11.76 1.88 3.63
C GLY A 98 11.28 1.76 2.19
N GLN A 99 12.20 1.58 1.24
CA GLN A 99 11.92 1.46 -0.20
C GLN A 99 11.36 0.09 -0.62
N MET A 100 11.31 -0.88 0.29
CA MET A 100 10.80 -2.22 0.00
C MET A 100 9.30 -2.16 -0.28
N LYS A 101 8.84 -2.81 -1.36
CA LYS A 101 7.40 -2.91 -1.62
C LYS A 101 6.73 -3.68 -0.48
N MET A 102 5.56 -3.23 -0.05
CA MET A 102 4.80 -3.87 1.03
C MET A 102 4.62 -5.39 0.85
N LYS A 103 4.40 -5.84 -0.40
CA LYS A 103 4.25 -7.26 -0.74
C LYS A 103 5.53 -8.10 -0.61
N GLN A 104 6.68 -7.45 -0.50
CA GLN A 104 8.02 -8.06 -0.39
C GLN A 104 8.59 -7.93 1.02
N LEU A 105 7.86 -7.30 1.94
CA LEU A 105 8.31 -7.11 3.31
C LEU A 105 8.42 -8.47 4.02
N THR A 106 9.61 -8.79 4.50
CA THR A 106 9.89 -10.03 5.25
C THR A 106 10.34 -9.71 6.68
N VAL A 107 10.20 -10.69 7.58
CA VAL A 107 10.69 -10.59 8.96
C VAL A 107 12.21 -10.36 8.96
N ASP A 108 12.95 -11.05 8.09
CA ASP A 108 14.40 -10.92 7.98
C ASP A 108 14.83 -9.51 7.55
N ALA A 109 14.09 -8.88 6.63
CA ALA A 109 14.37 -7.51 6.22
C ALA A 109 14.21 -6.53 7.39
N ILE A 110 13.18 -6.73 8.22
CA ILE A 110 12.92 -5.91 9.43
C ILE A 110 14.03 -6.13 10.45
N GLN A 111 14.40 -7.38 10.73
CA GLN A 111 15.46 -7.71 11.68
C GLN A 111 16.81 -7.14 11.23
N THR A 112 17.14 -7.26 9.95
CA THR A 112 18.38 -6.72 9.36
C THR A 112 18.45 -5.20 9.55
N PHE A 113 17.35 -4.51 9.28
CA PHE A 113 17.25 -3.06 9.49
C PHE A 113 17.49 -2.66 10.95
N TYR A 114 16.90 -3.40 11.90
CA TYR A 114 17.15 -3.13 13.32
C TYR A 114 18.59 -3.40 13.71
N ASN A 115 19.20 -4.51 13.27
CA ASN A 115 20.60 -4.81 13.53
C ASN A 115 21.50 -3.65 13.07
N GLN A 116 21.30 -3.16 11.85
CA GLN A 116 22.03 -1.98 11.33
C GLN A 116 21.84 -0.73 12.20
N LEU A 117 20.63 -0.48 12.71
CA LEU A 117 20.36 0.67 13.57
C LEU A 117 21.05 0.58 14.95
N PHE A 118 21.24 -0.63 15.47
CA PHE A 118 21.88 -0.87 16.77
C PHE A 118 23.40 -0.99 16.65
N ASP A 119 23.92 -1.56 15.57
CA ASP A 119 25.36 -1.66 15.31
C ASP A 119 26.01 -0.28 15.11
N VAL A 120 25.31 0.63 14.41
CA VAL A 120 25.76 2.04 14.22
C VAL A 120 25.86 2.81 15.55
N LYS A 121 25.23 2.35 16.64
CA LYS A 121 25.35 2.98 17.96
C LYS A 121 26.56 2.51 18.78
N GLN A 122 27.25 1.44 18.36
CA GLN A 122 28.43 0.93 19.06
C GLN A 122 29.76 1.34 18.40
N SER A 123 29.71 2.19 17.37
CA SER A 123 30.88 2.78 16.70
C SER A 123 31.06 4.23 17.11
#